data_AF-A0A349WY79-F1
#
_entry.id   AF-A0A349WY79-F1
#
_cell.length_a   1.000
_cell.length_b   1.000
_cell.length_c   1.000
_cell.angle_alpha   90.00
_cell.angle_beta   90.00
_cell.angle_gamma   90.00
#
_symmetry.space_group_name_H-M   'P 1'
#
loop_
_entity.id
_entity.type
_entity.pdbx_description
1 polymer ?
#
loop_
_entity_poly.entity_id
_entity_poly.type
_entity_poly.pdbx_seq_one_letter_code
_entity_poly.pdbx_strand_id
1 'polypeptide(L)'
;MNFSSFRIMLTKRWLGFFAIFFLVWYPVSLLIVSAYEVTGQPLLFITGNVFTPLWTLLVSFLYFRKAPDDWASRFITAFGWIILMFLFSAILVKPIYGYDWTSIINLDVLNANWINMIAIVIGGFAAHKSSSITNV
;
A
#
# COMPACT_ATOMS: atom_id res chain seq x y z
N MET A 1 11.10 19.03 -12.49
CA MET A 1 11.82 17.98 -11.74
C MET A 1 12.67 17.21 -12.74
N ASN A 2 14.00 17.18 -12.61
CA ASN A 2 14.87 16.52 -13.59
C ASN A 2 14.71 14.99 -13.53
N PHE A 3 14.79 14.32 -14.68
CA PHE A 3 14.64 12.86 -14.81
C PHE A 3 15.65 12.07 -13.94
N SER A 4 16.79 12.69 -13.63
CA SER A 4 17.80 12.15 -12.71
C SER A 4 17.31 12.04 -11.26
N SER A 5 16.53 13.02 -10.76
CA SER A 5 15.98 13.03 -9.41
C SER A 5 14.97 11.90 -9.18
N PHE A 6 14.22 11.51 -10.22
CA PHE A 6 13.22 10.43 -10.14
C PHE A 6 13.88 9.06 -9.96
N ARG A 7 14.98 8.78 -10.68
CA ARG A 7 15.76 7.53 -10.52
C ARG A 7 16.38 7.40 -9.13
N ILE A 8 16.71 8.53 -8.49
CA ILE A 8 17.26 8.53 -7.12
C ILE A 8 16.20 8.12 -6.09
N MET A 9 14.91 8.39 -6.35
CA MET A 9 13.81 8.05 -5.44
C MET A 9 13.35 6.58 -5.58
N LEU A 10 13.37 6.03 -6.80
CA LEU A 10 13.03 4.62 -7.08
C LEU A 10 14.20 3.67 -6.78
N THR A 11 14.60 3.63 -5.52
CA THR A 11 15.72 2.79 -5.05
C THR A 11 15.33 1.31 -4.93
N LYS A 12 16.33 0.43 -4.80
CA LYS A 12 16.12 -0.97 -4.40
C LYS A 12 15.32 -1.10 -3.10
N ARG A 13 15.50 -0.15 -2.17
CA ARG A 13 14.72 -0.07 -0.92
C ARG A 13 13.25 0.19 -1.21
N TRP A 14 12.94 1.16 -2.09
CA TRP A 14 11.57 1.50 -2.46
C TRP A 14 10.83 0.28 -3.04
N LEU A 15 11.48 -0.43 -3.98
CA LEU A 15 10.93 -1.66 -4.56
C LEU A 15 10.84 -2.81 -3.54
N GLY A 16 11.83 -2.96 -2.66
CA GLY A 16 11.81 -4.00 -1.63
C GLY A 16 10.68 -3.82 -0.61
N PHE A 17 10.42 -2.58 -0.17
CA PHE A 17 9.29 -2.29 0.70
C PHE A 17 7.94 -2.43 -0.03
N PHE A 18 7.87 -2.07 -1.32
CA PHE A 18 6.70 -2.38 -2.13
C PHE A 18 6.47 -3.90 -2.23
N ALA A 19 7.52 -4.70 -2.44
CA ALA A 19 7.40 -6.15 -2.50
C ALA A 19 6.89 -6.72 -1.17
N ILE A 20 7.39 -6.26 -0.03
CA ILE A 20 6.87 -6.66 1.29
C ILE A 20 5.41 -6.25 1.44
N PHE A 21 5.08 -5.00 1.06
CA PHE A 21 3.72 -4.49 1.12
C PHE A 21 2.78 -5.42 0.34
N PHE A 22 3.09 -5.70 -0.92
CA PHE A 22 2.25 -6.50 -1.82
C PHE A 22 2.20 -7.99 -1.45
N LEU A 23 3.35 -8.62 -1.20
CA LEU A 23 3.44 -10.06 -0.93
C LEU A 23 2.76 -10.48 0.37
N VAL A 24 2.63 -9.59 1.34
CA VAL A 24 1.84 -9.86 2.55
C VAL A 24 0.38 -9.46 2.34
N TRP A 25 0.15 -8.27 1.78
CA TRP A 25 -1.21 -7.75 1.59
C TRP A 25 -2.08 -8.66 0.75
N TYR A 26 -1.57 -9.11 -0.41
CA TYR A 26 -2.35 -9.87 -1.38
C TYR A 26 -2.88 -11.21 -0.83
N PRO A 27 -2.04 -12.13 -0.31
CA PRO A 27 -2.53 -13.40 0.22
C PRO A 27 -3.39 -13.22 1.47
N VAL A 28 -3.06 -12.29 2.37
CA VAL A 28 -3.87 -12.06 3.58
C VAL A 28 -5.25 -11.52 3.20
N SER A 29 -5.33 -10.60 2.25
CA SER A 29 -6.62 -10.07 1.78
C SER A 29 -7.46 -11.15 1.12
N LEU A 30 -6.84 -12.00 0.30
CA LEU A 30 -7.50 -13.16 -0.31
C LEU A 30 -8.06 -14.10 0.76
N LEU A 31 -7.26 -14.46 1.77
CA LEU A 31 -7.70 -15.34 2.87
C LEU A 31 -8.85 -14.73 3.68
N ILE A 32 -8.80 -13.44 4.01
CA ILE A 32 -9.87 -12.76 4.75
C ILE A 32 -11.17 -12.77 3.95
N VAL A 33 -11.11 -12.41 2.66
CA VAL A 33 -12.29 -12.40 1.78
C VAL A 33 -12.85 -13.80 1.60
N SER A 34 -12.01 -14.79 1.30
CA SER A 34 -12.45 -16.18 1.16
C SER A 34 -13.09 -16.71 2.45
N ALA A 35 -12.51 -16.41 3.62
CA ALA A 35 -13.09 -16.80 4.90
C ALA A 35 -14.43 -16.10 5.17
N TYR A 36 -14.57 -14.84 4.78
CA TYR A 36 -15.84 -14.10 4.90
C TYR A 36 -16.93 -14.73 4.03
N GLU A 37 -16.65 -15.01 2.76
CA GLU A 37 -17.61 -15.65 1.83
C GLU A 37 -18.08 -17.02 2.33
N VAL A 38 -17.22 -17.79 2.98
CA VAL A 38 -17.56 -19.13 3.50
C VAL A 38 -18.36 -19.05 4.81
N THR A 39 -17.98 -18.15 5.71
CA THR A 39 -18.52 -18.14 7.09
C THR A 39 -19.63 -17.12 7.32
N GLY A 40 -19.73 -16.09 6.47
CA GLY A 40 -20.66 -14.96 6.63
C GLY A 40 -20.41 -14.12 7.89
N GLN A 41 -19.27 -14.26 8.56
CA GLN A 41 -19.02 -13.58 9.84
C GLN A 41 -18.72 -12.08 9.64
N PRO A 42 -19.51 -11.16 10.23
CA PRO A 42 -19.31 -9.72 10.07
C PRO A 42 -17.93 -9.21 10.51
N LEU A 43 -17.29 -9.88 11.47
CA LEU A 43 -15.96 -9.52 11.95
C LEU A 43 -14.89 -9.65 10.86
N LEU A 44 -15.03 -10.60 9.93
CA LEU A 44 -14.08 -10.77 8.83
C LEU A 44 -14.19 -9.62 7.82
N PHE A 45 -15.41 -9.13 7.56
CA PHE A 45 -15.63 -7.94 6.74
C PHE A 45 -14.94 -6.71 7.36
N ILE A 46 -15.14 -6.48 8.66
CA ILE A 46 -14.48 -5.37 9.38
C ILE A 46 -12.96 -5.55 9.34
N THR A 47 -12.47 -6.76 9.59
CA THR A 47 -11.04 -7.07 9.57
C THR A 47 -10.43 -6.76 8.21
N GLY A 48 -11.09 -7.12 7.10
CA GLY A 48 -10.61 -6.83 5.75
C GLY A 48 -10.51 -5.33 5.46
N ASN A 49 -11.51 -4.55 5.88
CA ASN A 49 -11.54 -3.10 5.70
C ASN A 49 -10.46 -2.37 6.53
N VAL A 50 -10.12 -2.90 7.71
CA VAL A 50 -9.12 -2.29 8.61
C VAL A 50 -7.69 -2.79 8.33
N PHE A 51 -7.55 -4.03 7.85
CA PHE A 51 -6.24 -4.64 7.58
C PHE A 51 -5.43 -3.83 6.57
N THR A 52 -6.02 -3.53 5.41
CA THR A 52 -5.32 -2.82 4.33
C THR A 52 -4.74 -1.47 4.76
N PRO A 53 -5.51 -0.54 5.36
CA PRO A 53 -4.96 0.75 5.77
C PRO A 53 -3.93 0.63 6.91
N LEU A 54 -4.12 -0.28 7.88
CA LEU A 54 -3.14 -0.48 8.95
C LEU A 54 -1.83 -1.08 8.43
N TRP A 55 -1.91 -2.06 7.54
CA TRP A 55 -0.73 -2.65 6.91
C TRP A 55 0.02 -1.62 6.06
N THR A 56 -0.73 -0.83 5.28
CA THR A 56 -0.17 0.28 4.49
C THR A 56 0.53 1.30 5.38
N LEU A 57 -0.09 1.69 6.50
CA LEU A 57 0.48 2.62 7.48
C LEU A 57 1.77 2.08 8.09
N LEU A 58 1.79 0.80 8.49
CA LEU A 58 2.97 0.16 9.06
C LEU A 58 4.13 0.11 8.07
N VAL A 59 3.87 -0.37 6.85
CA VAL A 59 4.92 -0.53 5.82
C VAL A 59 5.47 0.82 5.39
N SER A 60 4.60 1.82 5.19
CA SER A 60 5.03 3.18 4.87
C SER A 60 5.84 3.80 6.01
N PHE A 61 5.40 3.67 7.26
CA PHE A 61 6.16 4.11 8.43
C PHE A 61 7.58 3.52 8.45
N LEU A 62 7.72 2.20 8.30
CA LEU A 62 9.02 1.53 8.30
C LEU A 62 9.90 1.94 7.11
N TYR A 63 9.30 2.16 5.94
CA TYR A 63 10.01 2.66 4.77
C TYR A 63 10.56 4.08 5.02
N PHE A 64 9.72 5.00 5.48
CA PHE A 64 10.07 6.41 5.64
C PHE A 64 11.08 6.67 6.76
N ARG A 65 11.25 5.76 7.73
CA ARG A 65 12.30 5.89 8.78
C ARG A 65 13.73 6.10 8.27
N LYS A 66 14.02 5.72 7.03
CA LYS A 66 15.33 5.95 6.40
C LYS A 66 15.21 6.56 5.00
N ALA A 67 14.03 7.07 4.63
CA ALA A 67 13.83 7.76 3.37
C ALA A 67 13.95 9.28 3.60
N PRO A 68 14.13 10.09 2.54
CA PRO A 68 14.15 11.55 2.68
C PRO A 68 12.83 12.11 3.26
N ASP A 69 12.96 13.13 4.13
CA ASP A 69 11.84 13.84 4.75
C ASP A 69 11.34 14.99 3.88
N ASP A 70 10.81 14.67 2.70
CA ASP A 70 10.26 15.67 1.79
C ASP A 70 8.90 15.25 1.22
N TRP A 71 8.12 16.24 0.80
CA TRP A 71 6.80 16.01 0.23
C TRP A 71 6.85 15.22 -1.08
N ALA A 72 7.86 15.43 -1.91
CA ALA A 72 7.95 14.74 -3.19
C ALA A 72 8.18 13.23 -2.97
N SER A 73 9.06 12.84 -2.04
CA SER A 73 9.24 11.42 -1.65
C SER A 73 7.95 10.78 -1.14
N ARG A 74 7.17 11.51 -0.33
CA ARG A 74 5.86 11.04 0.18
C ARG A 74 4.87 10.79 -0.94
N PHE A 75 4.67 11.77 -1.83
CA PHE A 75 3.74 11.65 -2.94
C PHE A 75 4.16 10.59 -3.96
N ILE A 76 5.44 10.55 -4.35
CA ILE A 76 5.94 9.55 -5.31
C ILE A 76 5.76 8.14 -4.76
N THR A 77 5.97 7.94 -3.46
CA THR A 77 5.72 6.63 -2.82
C THR A 77 4.23 6.32 -2.79
N ALA A 78 3.39 7.28 -2.37
CA ALA A 78 1.94 7.08 -2.32
C ALA A 78 1.35 6.71 -3.68
N PHE A 79 1.60 7.51 -4.70
CA PHE A 79 1.11 7.22 -6.06
C PHE A 79 1.77 5.99 -6.66
N GLY A 80 3.09 5.86 -6.54
CA GLY A 80 3.83 4.77 -7.17
C GLY A 80 3.46 3.41 -6.59
N TRP A 81 3.35 3.27 -5.27
CA TRP A 81 2.93 2.01 -4.66
C TRP A 81 1.48 1.64 -4.96
N ILE A 82 0.57 2.62 -4.98
CA ILE A 82 -0.84 2.35 -5.30
C ILE A 82 -1.00 1.95 -6.77
N ILE A 83 -0.32 2.63 -7.70
CA ILE A 83 -0.31 2.24 -9.12
C ILE A 83 0.27 0.84 -9.29
N LEU A 84 1.40 0.53 -8.65
CA LEU A 84 1.97 -0.82 -8.73
C LEU A 84 1.04 -1.85 -8.10
N MET A 85 0.41 -1.55 -6.97
CA MET A 85 -0.54 -2.45 -6.33
C MET A 85 -1.71 -2.76 -7.27
N PHE A 86 -2.24 -1.78 -8.00
CA PHE A 86 -3.25 -2.01 -9.04
C PHE A 86 -2.74 -2.87 -10.19
N LEU A 87 -1.56 -2.56 -10.73
CA LEU A 87 -1.00 -3.31 -11.87
C LEU A 87 -0.76 -4.78 -11.50
N PHE A 88 -0.14 -5.05 -10.36
CA PHE A 88 0.10 -6.42 -9.92
C PHE A 88 -1.20 -7.14 -9.56
N SER A 89 -2.18 -6.46 -8.94
CA SER A 89 -3.50 -7.06 -8.67
C SER A 89 -4.25 -7.37 -9.95
N ALA A 90 -4.22 -6.49 -10.95
CA ALA A 90 -4.84 -6.69 -12.26
C ALA A 90 -4.20 -7.85 -13.04
N ILE A 91 -2.88 -8.05 -12.92
CA ILE A 91 -2.20 -9.21 -13.52
C ILE A 91 -2.65 -10.52 -12.84
N LEU A 92 -2.85 -10.49 -11.52
CA LEU A 92 -3.19 -11.67 -10.73
C LEU A 92 -4.70 -12.00 -10.71
N VAL A 93 -5.58 -11.04 -10.99
CA VAL A 93 -7.03 -11.26 -10.79
C VAL A 93 -7.59 -12.36 -11.70
N LYS A 94 -7.17 -12.38 -12.96
CA LYS A 94 -7.62 -13.40 -13.93
C LYS A 94 -7.14 -14.81 -13.58
N PRO A 95 -5.84 -15.07 -13.33
CA PRO A 95 -5.39 -16.41 -12.98
C PRO A 95 -5.88 -16.91 -11.61
N ILE A 96 -6.18 -16.01 -10.66
CA ILE A 96 -6.55 -16.41 -9.29
C ILE A 96 -8.06 -16.49 -9.10
N TYR A 97 -8.81 -15.52 -9.61
CA TYR A 97 -10.26 -15.42 -9.41
C TYR A 97 -11.08 -15.67 -10.68
N GLY A 98 -10.45 -15.79 -11.85
CA GLY A 98 -11.15 -15.98 -13.13
C GLY A 98 -11.83 -14.71 -13.68
N TYR A 99 -11.74 -13.58 -12.98
CA TYR A 99 -12.35 -12.32 -13.41
C TYR A 99 -11.46 -11.52 -14.35
N ASP A 100 -12.07 -10.65 -15.15
CA ASP A 100 -11.34 -9.73 -16.01
C ASP A 100 -10.71 -8.58 -15.19
N TRP A 101 -9.60 -8.02 -15.68
CA TRP A 101 -8.85 -6.96 -14.98
C TRP A 101 -9.67 -5.68 -14.79
N THR A 102 -10.67 -5.47 -15.64
CA THR A 102 -11.66 -4.39 -15.55
C THR A 102 -12.46 -4.43 -14.24
N SER A 103 -12.59 -5.59 -13.59
CA SER A 103 -13.21 -5.71 -12.27
C SER A 103 -12.42 -5.03 -11.15
N ILE A 104 -11.10 -4.86 -11.33
CA ILE A 104 -10.22 -4.22 -10.34
C ILE A 104 -9.98 -2.75 -10.68
N ILE A 105 -9.88 -2.40 -11.97
CA ILE A 105 -9.63 -1.02 -12.41
C ILE A 105 -10.98 -0.32 -12.65
N ASN A 106 -11.68 0.00 -11.57
CA ASN A 106 -12.94 0.74 -11.61
C ASN A 106 -12.94 1.93 -10.63
N LEU A 107 -13.92 2.84 -10.78
CA LEU A 107 -13.99 4.07 -10.00
C LEU A 107 -14.20 3.84 -8.50
N ASP A 108 -14.94 2.80 -8.12
CA ASP A 108 -15.20 2.48 -6.72
C ASP A 108 -13.93 2.00 -6.02
N VAL A 109 -13.16 1.15 -6.70
CA VAL A 109 -11.86 0.66 -6.22
C VAL A 109 -10.85 1.81 -6.15
N LEU A 110 -10.84 2.72 -7.13
CA LEU A 110 -10.00 3.92 -7.07
C LEU A 110 -10.37 4.80 -5.87
N ASN A 111 -11.67 4.98 -5.61
CA ASN A 111 -12.15 5.76 -4.48
C ASN A 111 -11.77 5.13 -3.14
N ALA A 112 -11.89 3.81 -3.01
CA ALA A 112 -11.49 3.07 -1.81
C ALA A 112 -9.99 3.18 -1.49
N ASN A 113 -9.15 3.39 -2.51
CA ASN A 113 -7.69 3.47 -2.32
C ASN A 113 -7.18 4.83 -1.85
N TRP A 114 -8.03 5.86 -1.78
CA TRP A 114 -7.65 7.16 -1.19
C TRP A 114 -7.22 7.02 0.28
N ILE A 115 -7.87 6.13 1.03
CA ILE A 115 -7.52 5.85 2.43
C ILE A 115 -6.09 5.30 2.52
N ASN A 116 -5.70 4.43 1.58
CA ASN A 116 -4.35 3.86 1.54
C ASN A 116 -3.30 4.90 1.18
N MET A 117 -3.61 5.81 0.25
CA MET A 117 -2.73 6.95 -0.05
C MET A 117 -2.52 7.84 1.19
N ILE A 118 -3.59 8.17 1.91
CA ILE A 118 -3.52 8.94 3.15
C ILE A 118 -2.68 8.19 4.19
N ALA A 119 -2.86 6.87 4.33
CA ALA A 119 -2.07 6.04 5.24
C ALA A 119 -0.57 6.10 4.91
N ILE A 120 -0.18 6.10 3.64
CA ILE A 120 1.24 6.23 3.23
C ILE A 120 1.81 7.59 3.67
N VAL A 121 1.06 8.67 3.44
CA VAL A 121 1.48 10.02 3.82
C VAL A 121 1.61 10.15 5.33
N ILE A 122 0.61 9.68 6.09
CA ILE A 122 0.61 9.70 7.57
C ILE A 122 1.77 8.86 8.11
N GLY A 123 2.02 7.67 7.55
CA GLY A 123 3.17 6.84 7.94
C GLY A 123 4.49 7.56 7.74
N GLY A 124 4.62 8.32 6.64
CA GLY A 124 5.78 9.17 6.39
C GLY A 124 5.94 10.34 7.36
N PHE A 125 4.84 10.93 7.85
CA PHE A 125 4.90 11.94 8.92
C PHE A 125 5.27 11.34 10.26
N ALA A 126 4.63 10.23 10.64
CA ALA A 126 4.86 9.56 11.92
C ALA A 126 6.32 9.09 12.06
N ALA A 127 6.92 8.60 10.96
CA ALA A 127 8.31 8.12 10.95
C ALA A 127 9.33 9.21 11.35
N HIS A 128 9.17 10.42 10.83
CA HIS A 128 10.11 11.53 11.06
C HIS A 128 9.87 12.25 12.40
N LYS A 129 8.61 12.33 12.85
CA LYS A 129 8.30 12.82 14.19
C LYS A 129 8.87 11.90 15.28
N SER A 130 8.88 10.59 15.05
CA SER A 130 9.47 9.65 16.00
C SER A 130 10.98 9.83 16.14
N SER A 131 11.69 10.09 15.03
CA SER A 131 13.14 10.29 15.07
C SER A 131 13.58 11.59 15.76
N SER A 132 12.75 12.64 15.73
CA SER A 132 13.09 13.88 16.45
C SER A 132 12.93 13.74 17.98
N ILE A 133 12.04 12.86 18.44
CA ILE A 133 11.82 12.61 19.88
C ILE A 133 12.92 11.71 20.48
N THR A 134 13.57 10.85 19.69
CA THR A 134 14.60 9.92 20.19
C THR A 134 16.01 10.53 20.30
N ASN A 135 16.20 11.75 19.80
CA ASN A 135 17.48 12.47 19.83
C ASN A 135 17.53 13.56 20.93
N VAL A 136 16.66 13.45 21.94
CA VAL A 136 16.65 14.26 23.18
C VAL A 136 16.95 13.33 24.35
#